data_AF-A0A8R1W527-F1
#
_entry.id   AF-A0A8R1W527-F1
#
_cell.length_a   1.000
_cell.length_b   1.000
_cell.length_c   1.000
_cell.angle_alpha   90.00
_cell.angle_beta   90.00
_cell.angle_gamma   90.00
#
_symmetry.space_group_name_H-M   'P 1'
#
loop_
_entity.id
_entity.type
_entity.pdbx_description
1 polymer ?
#
loop_
_entity_poly.entity_id
_entity_poly.type
_entity_poly.pdbx_seq_one_letter_code
_entity_poly.pdbx_strand_id
1 'polypeptide(L)'
;MSKQEEFTVPLSLYNKAVERAVKAETKMESSNALKWFVTARSAIEDFEVTHVPKIRIQVSKDINDLFERRRLRRELRWQRILENGEGYPVKKLLDRLEENKMSKDEFCLRISHAYGQLSKMIHNAVLTPGSGQISFSFLTSDEDVNKAIKIFMQGFEIKDQIIEIIK
;
A
#
# COMPACT_ATOMS: atom_id res chain seq x y z
N MET A 1 33.65 35.39 37.12
CA MET A 1 33.42 35.18 35.67
C MET A 1 33.68 33.72 35.38
N SER A 2 32.65 32.88 35.22
CA SER A 2 32.85 31.47 34.85
C SER A 2 33.15 31.39 33.36
N LYS A 3 34.23 30.68 33.01
CA LYS A 3 34.57 30.37 31.62
C LYS A 3 33.52 29.38 31.10
N GLN A 4 32.78 29.75 30.06
CA GLN A 4 32.01 28.79 29.28
C GLN A 4 33.02 27.94 28.50
N GLU A 5 33.16 26.67 28.88
CA GLU A 5 33.85 25.68 28.08
C GLU A 5 33.01 25.41 26.82
N GLU A 6 33.50 25.82 25.66
CA GLU A 6 32.95 25.39 24.37
C GLU A 6 33.17 23.88 24.25
N PHE A 7 32.11 23.12 24.49
CA PHE A 7 32.07 21.69 24.19
C PHE A 7 32.11 21.49 22.67
N THR A 8 33.32 21.46 22.09
CA THR A 8 33.51 21.02 20.72
C THR A 8 33.35 19.50 20.65
N VAL A 9 32.20 19.05 20.14
CA VAL A 9 31.97 17.62 19.86
C VAL A 9 32.87 17.20 18.69
N PRO A 10 33.73 16.18 18.86
CA PRO A 10 34.55 15.66 17.78
C PRO A 10 33.70 15.27 16.57
N LEU A 11 34.10 15.72 15.36
CA LEU A 11 33.38 15.47 14.11
C LEU A 11 33.07 13.98 13.87
N SER A 12 33.96 13.09 14.35
CA SER A 12 33.80 11.64 14.26
C SER A 12 32.67 11.08 15.14
N LEU A 13 32.42 11.70 16.31
CA LEU A 13 31.29 11.35 17.18
C LEU A 13 29.98 11.89 16.59
N TYR A 14 30.00 13.09 16.01
CA TYR A 14 28.86 13.66 15.29
C TYR A 14 28.47 12.79 14.08
N ASN A 15 29.42 12.43 13.23
CA ASN A 15 29.16 11.58 12.05
C ASN A 15 28.61 10.20 12.45
N LYS A 16 29.14 9.58 13.51
CA LYS A 16 28.59 8.32 14.05
C LYS A 16 27.16 8.47 14.56
N ALA A 17 26.81 9.60 15.17
CA ALA A 17 25.45 9.88 15.62
C ALA A 17 24.50 10.06 14.43
N VAL A 18 24.91 10.80 13.39
CA VAL A 18 24.16 10.98 12.15
C VAL A 18 23.94 9.64 11.44
N GLU A 19 24.97 8.82 11.25
CA GLU A 19 24.82 7.49 10.64
C GLU A 19 23.85 6.58 11.39
N ARG A 20 23.85 6.65 12.73
CA ARG A 20 22.89 5.90 13.56
C ARG A 20 21.47 6.43 13.39
N ALA A 21 21.30 7.75 13.35
CA ALA A 21 20.00 8.39 13.12
C ALA A 21 19.44 8.01 11.74
N VAL A 22 20.23 8.10 10.68
CA VAL A 22 19.82 7.69 9.31
C VAL A 22 19.43 6.21 9.29
N LYS A 23 20.26 5.32 9.88
CA LYS A 23 19.92 3.88 9.95
C LYS A 23 18.63 3.61 10.73
N ALA A 24 18.37 4.36 11.79
CA ALA A 24 17.14 4.23 12.58
C ALA A 24 15.92 4.71 11.78
N GLU A 25 16.03 5.85 11.11
CA GLU A 25 15.01 6.42 10.24
C GLU A 25 14.68 5.46 9.08
N THR A 26 15.68 4.96 8.35
CA THR A 26 15.46 3.99 7.26
C THR A 26 14.78 2.70 7.74
N LYS A 27 15.12 2.22 8.95
CA LYS A 27 14.44 1.04 9.55
C LYS A 27 12.99 1.36 9.90
N MET A 28 12.73 2.55 10.42
CA MET A 28 11.38 2.99 10.79
C MET A 28 10.50 3.15 9.55
N GLU A 29 11.02 3.82 8.50
CA GLU A 29 10.36 3.94 7.20
C GLU A 29 10.05 2.58 6.58
N SER A 30 11.02 1.66 6.57
CA SER A 30 10.81 0.31 6.04
C SER A 30 9.73 -0.47 6.81
N SER A 31 9.70 -0.32 8.14
CA SER A 31 8.67 -0.93 9.00
C SER A 31 7.28 -0.34 8.72
N ASN A 32 7.18 0.99 8.58
CA ASN A 32 5.94 1.68 8.30
C ASN A 32 5.41 1.36 6.89
N ALA A 33 6.30 1.25 5.91
CA ALA A 33 5.92 0.88 4.55
C ALA A 33 5.41 -0.56 4.47
N LEU A 34 6.07 -1.51 5.15
CA LEU A 34 5.57 -2.89 5.22
C LEU A 34 4.19 -2.96 5.88
N LYS A 35 3.99 -2.25 7.00
CA LYS A 35 2.67 -2.15 7.65
C LYS A 35 1.63 -1.60 6.67
N TRP A 36 1.95 -0.53 5.95
CA TRP A 36 1.05 0.05 4.96
C TRP A 36 0.70 -0.95 3.84
N PHE A 37 1.67 -1.69 3.31
CA PHE A 37 1.40 -2.71 2.29
C PHE A 37 0.50 -3.84 2.80
N VAL A 38 0.77 -4.33 4.01
CA VAL A 38 -0.07 -5.38 4.63
C VAL A 38 -1.49 -4.86 4.85
N THR A 39 -1.65 -3.67 5.42
CA THR A 39 -2.95 -3.04 5.64
C THR A 39 -3.71 -2.84 4.34
N ALA A 40 -3.06 -2.30 3.31
CA ALA A 40 -3.68 -2.07 2.01
C ALA A 40 -4.12 -3.37 1.33
N ARG A 41 -3.29 -4.42 1.38
CA ARG A 41 -3.66 -5.73 0.84
C ARG A 41 -4.84 -6.33 1.60
N SER A 42 -4.82 -6.31 2.92
CA SER A 42 -5.91 -6.84 3.75
C SER A 42 -7.21 -6.08 3.51
N ALA A 43 -7.16 -4.74 3.39
CA ALA A 43 -8.33 -3.93 3.08
C ALA A 43 -8.99 -4.33 1.75
N ILE A 44 -8.20 -4.64 0.71
CA ILE A 44 -8.72 -5.18 -0.56
C ILE A 44 -9.43 -6.52 -0.33
N GLU A 45 -8.79 -7.45 0.40
CA GLU A 45 -9.35 -8.78 0.66
C GLU A 45 -10.66 -8.71 1.46
N ASP A 46 -10.67 -7.92 2.51
CA ASP A 46 -11.84 -7.72 3.37
C ASP A 46 -12.98 -7.11 2.56
N PHE A 47 -12.70 -6.07 1.76
CA PHE A 47 -13.71 -5.46 0.90
C PHE A 47 -14.29 -6.45 -0.11
N GLU A 48 -13.44 -7.28 -0.73
CA GLU A 48 -13.87 -8.34 -1.65
C GLU A 48 -14.76 -9.38 -0.96
N VAL A 49 -14.38 -9.82 0.24
CA VAL A 49 -15.11 -10.85 1.01
C VAL A 49 -16.46 -10.33 1.50
N THR A 50 -16.52 -9.08 1.98
CA THR A 50 -17.75 -8.47 2.49
C THR A 50 -18.80 -8.29 1.40
N HIS A 51 -18.41 -7.87 0.20
CA HIS A 51 -19.36 -7.48 -0.84
C HIS A 51 -19.66 -8.59 -1.85
N VAL A 52 -18.74 -9.54 -2.05
CA VAL A 52 -18.93 -10.70 -2.92
C VAL A 52 -18.54 -11.99 -2.18
N PRO A 53 -19.29 -12.36 -1.12
CA PRO A 53 -19.04 -13.61 -0.43
C PRO A 53 -19.37 -14.78 -1.36
N LYS A 54 -18.42 -15.71 -1.51
CA LYS A 54 -18.63 -17.06 -2.07
C LYS A 54 -19.04 -17.15 -3.55
N ILE A 55 -18.90 -16.09 -4.36
CA ILE A 55 -19.19 -16.17 -5.80
C ILE A 55 -18.05 -16.85 -6.57
N ARG A 56 -18.40 -17.88 -7.34
CA ARG A 56 -17.49 -18.56 -8.27
C ARG A 56 -17.35 -17.75 -9.56
N ILE A 57 -16.27 -16.98 -9.65
CA ILE A 57 -15.93 -16.23 -10.87
C ILE A 57 -15.23 -17.16 -11.84
N GLN A 58 -15.86 -17.38 -13.00
CA GLN A 58 -15.27 -18.13 -14.08
C GLN A 58 -14.34 -17.23 -14.89
N VAL A 59 -13.10 -17.67 -15.04
CA VAL A 59 -12.11 -17.08 -15.95
C VAL A 59 -11.85 -18.13 -17.04
N SER A 60 -11.63 -17.69 -18.28
CA SER A 60 -11.33 -18.60 -19.39
C SER A 60 -10.23 -19.60 -19.01
N LYS A 61 -10.39 -20.84 -19.47
CA LYS A 61 -9.40 -21.91 -19.29
C LYS A 61 -8.21 -21.75 -20.24
N ASP A 62 -8.33 -20.90 -21.26
CA ASP A 62 -7.30 -20.69 -22.28
C ASP A 62 -6.11 -19.85 -21.77
N ILE A 63 -6.23 -19.31 -20.56
CA ILE A 63 -5.18 -18.53 -19.91
C ILE A 63 -4.27 -19.47 -19.13
N ASN A 64 -3.11 -19.74 -19.71
CA ASN A 64 -2.11 -20.66 -19.16
C ASN A 64 -1.32 -20.06 -17.99
N ASP A 65 -1.17 -18.73 -17.92
CA ASP A 65 -0.51 -18.09 -16.78
C ASP A 65 -1.42 -18.06 -15.55
N LEU A 66 -0.99 -18.76 -14.50
CA LEU A 66 -1.69 -18.84 -13.22
C LEU A 66 -1.82 -17.46 -12.54
N PHE A 67 -0.80 -16.60 -12.66
CA PHE A 67 -0.80 -15.28 -12.03
C PHE A 67 -1.79 -14.36 -12.73
N GLU A 68 -1.73 -14.28 -14.06
CA GLU A 68 -2.70 -13.53 -14.85
C GLU A 68 -4.14 -14.04 -14.65
N ARG A 69 -4.33 -15.36 -14.58
CA ARG A 69 -5.64 -15.94 -14.30
C ARG A 69 -6.20 -15.53 -12.92
N ARG A 70 -5.34 -15.42 -11.91
CA ARG A 70 -5.72 -14.91 -10.57
C ARG A 70 -6.03 -13.42 -10.61
N ARG A 71 -5.24 -12.63 -11.34
CA ARG A 71 -5.45 -11.20 -11.54
C ARG A 71 -6.80 -10.92 -12.23
N LEU A 72 -7.08 -11.58 -13.35
CA LEU A 72 -8.37 -11.48 -14.06
C LEU A 72 -9.55 -11.86 -13.20
N ARG A 73 -9.43 -12.92 -12.40
CA ARG A 73 -10.49 -13.31 -11.47
C ARG A 73 -10.82 -12.18 -10.50
N ARG A 74 -9.80 -11.46 -10.06
CA ARG A 74 -9.96 -10.31 -9.16
C ARG A 74 -10.53 -9.10 -9.88
N GLU A 75 -10.08 -8.79 -11.09
CA GLU A 75 -10.68 -7.73 -11.92
C GLU A 75 -12.19 -7.94 -12.10
N LEU A 76 -12.60 -9.14 -12.54
CA LEU A 76 -14.01 -9.51 -12.67
C LEU A 76 -14.78 -9.44 -11.34
N ARG A 77 -14.10 -9.71 -10.22
CA ARG A 77 -14.71 -9.58 -8.89
C ARG A 77 -15.03 -8.12 -8.60
N TRP A 78 -14.08 -7.24 -8.85
CA TRP A 78 -14.24 -5.81 -8.65
C TRP A 78 -15.30 -5.20 -9.56
N GLN A 79 -15.32 -5.59 -10.84
CA GLN A 79 -16.39 -5.19 -11.76
C GLN A 79 -17.76 -5.54 -11.18
N ARG A 80 -17.92 -6.79 -10.72
CA ARG A 80 -19.17 -7.23 -10.11
C ARG A 80 -19.53 -6.46 -8.84
N ILE A 81 -18.55 -6.14 -7.99
CA ILE A 81 -18.76 -5.33 -6.78
C ILE A 81 -19.25 -3.93 -7.16
N LEU A 82 -18.64 -3.29 -8.15
CA LEU A 82 -18.96 -1.91 -8.54
C LEU A 82 -20.22 -1.77 -9.41
N GLU A 83 -20.65 -2.86 -10.03
CA GLU A 83 -21.90 -2.95 -10.80
C GLU A 83 -23.11 -3.28 -9.94
N ASN A 84 -22.96 -4.18 -8.96
CA ASN A 84 -24.08 -4.75 -8.20
C ASN A 84 -24.06 -4.41 -6.70
N GLY A 85 -23.05 -3.69 -6.23
CA GLY A 85 -22.91 -3.35 -4.83
C GLY A 85 -23.82 -2.18 -4.44
N GLU A 86 -24.86 -2.45 -3.66
CA GLU A 86 -25.80 -1.45 -3.15
C GLU A 86 -25.43 -0.93 -1.74
N GLY A 87 -24.19 -1.15 -1.31
CA GLY A 87 -23.72 -0.80 0.04
C GLY A 87 -23.12 0.59 0.15
N TYR A 88 -23.26 1.22 1.32
CA TYR A 88 -22.61 2.50 1.66
C TYR A 88 -21.10 2.54 1.37
N PRO A 89 -20.30 1.49 1.67
CA PRO A 89 -18.87 1.48 1.35
C PRO A 89 -18.58 1.48 -0.15
N VAL A 90 -19.41 0.81 -0.97
CA VAL A 90 -19.30 0.78 -2.43
C VAL A 90 -19.65 2.14 -3.01
N LYS A 91 -20.74 2.76 -2.55
CA LYS A 91 -21.12 4.11 -2.97
C LYS A 91 -20.02 5.12 -2.71
N LYS A 92 -19.44 5.13 -1.50
CA LYS A 92 -18.29 5.99 -1.19
C LYS A 92 -17.06 5.75 -2.07
N LEU A 93 -16.85 4.51 -2.50
CA LEU A 93 -15.77 4.22 -3.44
C LEU A 93 -16.09 4.79 -4.82
N LEU A 94 -17.32 4.62 -5.31
CA LEU A 94 -17.76 5.19 -6.57
C LEU A 94 -17.66 6.72 -6.59
N ASP A 95 -18.11 7.40 -5.53
CA ASP A 95 -18.00 8.85 -5.38
C ASP A 95 -16.54 9.30 -5.50
N ARG A 96 -15.62 8.62 -4.80
CA ARG A 96 -14.17 8.90 -4.89
C ARG A 96 -13.59 8.64 -6.28
N LEU A 97 -14.05 7.62 -6.97
CA LEU A 97 -13.59 7.34 -8.35
C LEU A 97 -14.00 8.47 -9.29
N GLU A 98 -15.22 8.97 -9.15
CA GLU A 98 -15.74 10.11 -9.92
C GLU A 98 -14.94 11.38 -9.62
N GLU A 99 -14.72 11.72 -8.35
CA GLU A 99 -13.91 12.86 -7.91
C GLU A 99 -12.48 12.81 -8.49
N ASN A 100 -11.89 11.61 -8.56
CA ASN A 100 -10.53 11.41 -9.06
C ASN A 100 -10.47 11.13 -10.57
N LYS A 101 -11.60 11.23 -11.28
CA LYS A 101 -11.74 11.01 -12.73
C LYS A 101 -11.15 9.66 -13.17
N MET A 102 -11.41 8.61 -12.42
CA MET A 102 -11.00 7.24 -12.74
C MET A 102 -12.24 6.43 -13.10
N SER A 103 -12.24 5.79 -14.26
CA SER A 103 -13.38 4.95 -14.67
C SER A 103 -13.44 3.66 -13.83
N LYS A 104 -14.64 3.05 -13.74
CA LYS A 104 -14.81 1.79 -13.00
C LYS A 104 -13.93 0.68 -13.57
N ASP A 105 -13.90 0.53 -14.90
CA ASP A 105 -13.15 -0.53 -15.57
C ASP A 105 -11.65 -0.36 -15.37
N GLU A 106 -11.16 0.87 -15.53
CA GLU A 106 -9.78 1.22 -15.22
C GLU A 106 -9.45 0.91 -13.76
N PHE A 107 -10.29 1.33 -12.81
CA PHE A 107 -10.06 1.02 -11.40
C PHE A 107 -10.00 -0.49 -11.15
N CYS A 108 -10.94 -1.28 -11.68
CA CYS A 108 -10.97 -2.74 -11.52
C CYS A 108 -9.68 -3.40 -12.03
N LEU A 109 -9.20 -2.96 -13.20
CA LEU A 109 -7.92 -3.40 -13.75
C LEU A 109 -6.77 -3.02 -12.81
N ARG A 110 -6.65 -1.74 -12.48
CA ARG A 110 -5.52 -1.19 -11.71
C ARG A 110 -5.47 -1.72 -10.28
N ILE A 111 -6.59 -1.88 -9.59
CA ILE A 111 -6.64 -2.45 -8.23
C ILE A 111 -6.28 -3.95 -8.23
N SER A 112 -6.61 -4.68 -9.30
CA SER A 112 -6.20 -6.08 -9.44
C SER A 112 -4.68 -6.23 -9.59
N HIS A 113 -4.04 -5.31 -10.32
CA HIS A 113 -2.58 -5.23 -10.41
C HIS A 113 -1.94 -4.78 -9.10
N ALA A 114 -2.52 -3.76 -8.44
CA ALA A 114 -2.05 -3.27 -7.14
C ALA A 114 -1.97 -4.41 -6.12
N TYR A 115 -3.01 -5.25 -6.04
CA TYR A 115 -3.01 -6.42 -5.18
C TYR A 115 -1.80 -7.36 -5.44
N GLY A 116 -1.53 -7.67 -6.72
CA GLY A 116 -0.40 -8.52 -7.09
C GLY A 116 0.94 -7.92 -6.66
N GLN A 117 1.11 -6.62 -6.82
CA GLN A 117 2.32 -5.91 -6.38
C GLN A 117 2.44 -5.89 -4.85
N LEU A 118 1.35 -5.63 -4.13
CA LEU A 118 1.32 -5.68 -2.67
C LEU A 118 1.74 -7.06 -2.14
N SER A 119 1.18 -8.13 -2.71
CA SER A 119 1.57 -9.50 -2.36
C SER A 119 3.06 -9.77 -2.61
N LYS A 120 3.59 -9.32 -3.75
CA LYS A 120 5.01 -9.48 -4.09
C LYS A 120 5.91 -8.72 -3.13
N MET A 121 5.57 -7.47 -2.81
CA MET A 121 6.33 -6.64 -1.88
C MET A 121 6.36 -7.24 -0.47
N ILE A 122 5.20 -7.68 0.04
CA ILE A 122 5.10 -8.33 1.36
C ILE A 122 5.94 -9.62 1.38
N HIS A 123 5.81 -10.46 0.35
CA HIS A 123 6.54 -11.72 0.26
C HIS A 123 8.06 -11.50 0.23
N ASN A 124 8.53 -10.55 -0.57
CA ASN A 124 9.95 -10.22 -0.67
C ASN A 124 10.49 -9.66 0.66
N ALA A 125 9.72 -8.79 1.32
CA ALA A 125 10.10 -8.23 2.62
C ALA A 125 10.23 -9.31 3.71
N VAL A 126 9.36 -10.33 3.67
CA VAL A 126 9.38 -11.45 4.64
C VAL A 126 10.49 -12.45 4.34
N LEU A 127 10.69 -12.84 3.07
CA LEU A 127 11.65 -13.89 2.70
C LEU A 127 13.09 -13.39 2.56
N THR A 128 13.29 -12.10 2.30
CA THR A 128 14.63 -11.52 2.20
C THR A 128 14.77 -10.32 3.13
N PRO A 129 14.82 -10.54 4.46
CA PRO A 129 15.01 -9.47 5.43
C PRO A 129 16.31 -8.72 5.13
N GLY A 130 16.22 -7.42 4.84
CA GLY A 130 17.37 -6.54 4.59
C GLY A 130 17.84 -6.43 3.14
N SER A 131 17.16 -7.04 2.16
CA SER A 131 17.55 -6.99 0.73
C SER A 131 17.00 -5.81 -0.06
N GLY A 132 16.07 -5.04 0.50
CA GLY A 132 15.40 -3.95 -0.22
C GLY A 132 15.11 -2.74 0.65
N GLN A 133 15.52 -1.56 0.17
CA GLN A 133 14.89 -0.31 0.59
C GLN A 133 13.42 -0.35 0.16
N ILE A 134 12.52 -0.49 1.12
CA ILE A 134 11.10 -0.30 0.86
C ILE A 134 10.85 1.20 0.88
N SER A 135 10.84 1.82 -0.29
CA SER A 135 10.47 3.24 -0.41
C SER A 135 8.97 3.40 -0.32
N PHE A 136 8.52 4.25 0.60
CA PHE A 136 7.10 4.57 0.80
C PHE A 136 6.48 5.36 -0.37
N SER A 137 7.30 5.87 -1.28
CA SER A 137 6.84 6.85 -2.28
C SER A 137 5.86 6.24 -3.28
N PHE A 138 6.11 5.01 -3.76
CA PHE A 138 5.28 4.35 -4.79
C PHE A 138 5.30 2.81 -4.66
N LEU A 139 4.15 2.16 -4.91
CA LEU A 139 4.01 0.70 -4.94
C LEU A 139 4.65 0.08 -6.20
N THR A 140 4.59 0.80 -7.32
CA THR A 140 5.11 0.40 -8.64
C THR A 140 5.50 1.65 -9.44
N SER A 141 6.15 1.50 -10.60
CA SER A 141 6.38 2.60 -11.54
C SER A 141 5.13 3.00 -12.32
N ASP A 142 4.08 2.18 -12.30
CA ASP A 142 2.81 2.46 -12.96
C ASP A 142 1.99 3.45 -12.12
N GLU A 143 1.88 4.69 -12.59
CA GLU A 143 1.20 5.78 -11.90
C GLU A 143 -0.29 5.50 -11.66
N ASP A 144 -0.97 4.85 -12.60
CA ASP A 144 -2.40 4.55 -12.49
C ASP A 144 -2.66 3.48 -11.44
N VAL A 145 -1.78 2.48 -11.32
CA VAL A 145 -1.83 1.49 -10.25
C VAL A 145 -1.65 2.16 -8.88
N ASN A 146 -0.68 3.08 -8.77
CA ASN A 146 -0.48 3.86 -7.54
C ASN A 146 -1.69 4.75 -7.22
N LYS A 147 -2.29 5.37 -8.24
CA LYS A 147 -3.46 6.22 -8.10
C LYS A 147 -4.67 5.40 -7.62
N ALA A 148 -4.93 4.24 -8.23
CA ALA A 148 -6.05 3.37 -7.87
C ALA A 148 -5.97 2.93 -6.40
N ILE A 149 -4.79 2.47 -5.94
CA ILE A 149 -4.64 2.07 -4.54
C ILE A 149 -4.77 3.26 -3.59
N LYS A 150 -4.26 4.45 -3.96
CA LYS A 150 -4.45 5.68 -3.16
C LYS A 150 -5.94 6.03 -3.04
N ILE A 151 -6.69 6.04 -4.14
CA ILE A 151 -8.13 6.30 -4.14
C ILE A 151 -8.86 5.30 -3.22
N PHE A 152 -8.54 4.01 -3.36
CA PHE A 152 -9.14 2.97 -2.53
C PHE A 152 -8.86 3.21 -1.04
N MET A 153 -7.60 3.46 -0.69
CA MET A 153 -7.15 3.61 0.68
C MET A 153 -7.60 4.90 1.38
N GLN A 154 -8.04 5.94 0.64
CA GLN A 154 -8.64 7.15 1.23
C GLN A 154 -9.81 6.85 2.18
N GLY A 155 -10.56 5.77 1.93
CA GLY A 155 -11.72 5.37 2.72
C GLY A 155 -11.37 4.48 3.91
N PHE A 156 -10.11 4.11 4.03
CA PHE A 156 -9.55 3.33 5.13
C PHE A 156 -8.58 4.19 5.93
N GLU A 157 -8.94 5.47 6.16
CA GLU A 157 -8.17 6.42 6.96
C GLU A 157 -7.33 5.68 7.99
N ILE A 158 -6.02 5.63 7.74
CA ILE A 158 -5.07 5.17 8.72
C ILE A 158 -5.13 6.25 9.78
N LYS A 159 -6.05 6.11 10.74
CA LYS A 159 -6.14 7.00 11.89
C LYS A 159 -4.73 7.11 12.44
N ASP A 160 -4.21 8.33 12.41
CA ASP A 160 -2.86 8.71 12.75
C ASP A 160 -2.29 7.87 13.90
N GLN A 161 -1.38 6.95 13.58
CA GLN A 161 -0.49 6.33 14.58
C GLN A 161 0.97 6.75 14.39
N ILE A 162 1.24 7.78 13.58
CA ILE A 162 2.61 8.28 13.39
C ILE A 162 2.62 9.81 13.37
N ILE A 163 2.04 10.42 14.41
CA ILE A 163 2.47 11.74 14.87
C ILE A 163 2.49 11.68 16.40
N GLU A 164 3.41 10.89 16.98
CA GLU A 164 3.96 11.25 18.29
C GLU A 164 4.85 12.48 18.05
N ILE A 165 4.25 13.66 18.01
CA ILE A 165 4.97 14.90 18.29
C ILE A 165 5.39 14.80 19.75
N ILE A 166 6.68 14.53 19.90
CA ILE A 166 7.50 14.83 21.07
C ILE A 166 7.00 16.13 21.72
N LYS A 167 6.54 16.02 22.97
CA LYS A 167 6.47 17.14 23.91
C LYS A 167 7.55 16.96 24.96
#